data_AF-A0A3D2Z3F0-F1
#
_entry.id   AF-A0A3D2Z3F0-F1
#
_cell.length_a   1.000
_cell.length_b   1.000
_cell.length_c   1.000
_cell.angle_alpha   90.00
_cell.angle_beta   90.00
_cell.angle_gamma   90.00
#
_symmetry.space_group_name_H-M   'P 1'
#
loop_
_entity.id
_entity.type
_entity.pdbx_description
1 polymer ?
#
loop_
_entity_poly.entity_id
_entity_poly.type
_entity_poly.pdbx_seq_one_letter_code
_entity_poly.pdbx_strand_id
1 'polypeptide(L)'
;MTVDAKFVDDLRELSHEELSERLNSEDTEVRVKAAADIKCMVALLTNLLNSTSAFHKELRRLLIGSKMKSMFDGSTDEREGRNRVNQFLRRRLNSMYPGLSHEERAEIDKMSQVIMEGKGEEEGEDRAKRVYRV
;
A
#
# COMPACT_ATOMS: atom_id res chain seq x y z
N MET A 1 -5.82 16.05 1.07
CA MET A 1 -5.59 15.78 2.51
C MET A 1 -4.10 15.94 2.76
N THR A 2 -3.71 16.95 3.53
CA THR A 2 -2.32 17.15 3.92
C THR A 2 -2.33 17.43 5.41
N VAL A 3 -1.75 16.52 6.19
CA VAL A 3 -1.43 16.79 7.59
C VAL A 3 -0.16 17.64 7.56
N ASP A 4 -0.22 18.84 8.14
CA ASP A 4 0.94 19.72 8.28
C ASP A 4 1.95 19.10 9.27
N ALA A 5 3.24 19.18 8.98
CA ALA A 5 4.29 18.67 9.87
C ALA A 5 4.17 19.32 11.27
N LYS A 6 3.83 20.61 11.30
CA LYS A 6 3.60 21.35 12.54
C LYS A 6 2.51 20.73 13.41
N PHE A 7 1.45 20.18 12.81
CA PHE A 7 0.38 19.54 13.58
C PHE A 7 0.84 18.23 14.23
N VAL A 8 1.75 17.50 13.58
CA VAL A 8 2.32 16.27 14.16
C VAL A 8 3.18 16.61 15.37
N ASP A 9 3.94 17.69 15.31
CA ASP A 9 4.74 18.18 16.44
C ASP A 9 3.83 18.70 17.57
N ASP A 10 2.79 19.46 17.23
CA ASP A 10 1.76 19.87 18.19
C ASP A 10 1.11 18.66 18.91
N LEU A 11 0.83 17.55 18.22
CA LEU A 11 0.29 16.34 18.87
C LEU A 11 1.27 15.64 19.81
N ARG A 12 2.59 15.87 19.65
CA ARG A 12 3.62 15.29 20.53
C ARG A 12 3.90 16.17 21.73
N GLU A 13 3.80 17.48 21.54
CA GLU A 13 4.24 18.48 22.50
C GLU A 13 3.09 19.04 23.34
N LEU A 14 1.88 19.14 22.77
CA LEU A 14 0.74 19.73 23.47
C LEU A 14 0.02 18.74 24.39
N SER A 15 -0.37 19.27 25.54
CA SER A 15 -1.31 18.62 26.45
C SER A 15 -2.72 18.57 25.87
N HIS A 16 -3.56 17.73 26.48
CA HIS A 16 -4.97 17.64 26.14
C HIS A 16 -5.70 18.97 26.39
N GLU A 17 -5.35 19.69 27.46
CA GLU A 17 -5.93 21.00 27.77
C GLU A 17 -5.63 22.03 26.66
N GLU A 18 -4.39 22.11 26.20
CA GLU A 18 -3.97 23.07 25.16
C GLU A 18 -4.64 22.79 23.80
N LEU A 19 -4.80 21.51 23.44
CA LEU A 19 -5.55 21.13 22.24
C LEU A 19 -7.04 21.47 22.37
N SER A 20 -7.62 21.28 23.55
CA SER A 20 -9.01 21.66 23.83
C SER A 20 -9.20 23.17 23.73
N GLU A 21 -8.25 23.96 24.21
CA GLU A 21 -8.28 25.41 24.11
C GLU A 21 -8.22 25.88 22.64
N ARG A 22 -7.35 25.28 21.82
CA ARG A 22 -7.30 25.59 20.37
C ARG A 22 -8.61 25.23 19.65
N LEU A 23 -9.24 24.11 20.02
CA LEU A 23 -10.54 23.70 19.47
C LEU A 23 -11.70 24.60 19.91
N ASN A 24 -11.58 25.26 21.05
CA ASN A 24 -12.59 26.19 21.57
C ASN A 24 -12.16 27.67 21.44
N SER A 25 -11.09 27.94 20.69
CA SER A 25 -10.57 29.29 20.52
C SER A 25 -11.64 30.21 19.94
N GLU A 26 -11.71 31.45 20.44
CA GLU A 26 -12.55 32.50 19.86
C GLU A 26 -12.07 32.87 18.45
N ASP A 27 -10.76 32.72 18.19
CA ASP A 27 -10.18 32.86 16.86
C ASP A 27 -10.68 31.73 15.95
N THR A 28 -11.39 32.13 14.90
CA THR A 28 -12.00 31.20 13.95
C THR A 28 -10.95 30.47 13.11
N GLU A 29 -9.83 31.10 12.76
CA GLU A 29 -8.79 30.43 11.97
C GLU A 29 -8.09 29.35 12.80
N VAL A 30 -7.74 29.65 14.05
CA VAL A 30 -7.13 28.69 14.98
C VAL A 30 -8.05 27.49 15.20
N ARG A 31 -9.33 27.76 15.47
CA ARG A 31 -10.35 26.72 15.70
C ARG A 31 -10.56 25.84 14.47
N VAL A 32 -10.74 26.44 13.30
CA VAL A 32 -10.98 25.70 12.04
C VAL A 32 -9.75 24.87 11.66
N LYS A 33 -8.55 25.43 11.80
CA LYS A 33 -7.30 24.70 11.52
C LYS A 33 -7.16 23.47 12.42
N ALA A 34 -7.29 23.64 13.75
CA ALA A 34 -7.19 22.54 14.70
C ALA A 34 -8.22 21.43 14.41
N ALA A 35 -9.47 21.80 14.10
CA ALA A 35 -10.52 20.84 13.74
C ALA A 35 -10.23 20.12 12.41
N ALA A 36 -9.72 20.82 11.42
CA ALA A 36 -9.37 20.26 10.12
C ALA A 36 -8.20 19.27 10.23
N ASP A 37 -7.17 19.62 11.00
CA ASP A 37 -5.98 18.80 11.20
C ASP A 37 -6.33 17.49 11.93
N ILE A 38 -7.12 17.56 13.01
CA ILE A 38 -7.62 16.37 13.72
C ILE A 38 -8.45 15.48 12.79
N LYS A 39 -9.38 16.06 12.02
CA LYS A 39 -10.18 15.29 11.05
C LYS A 39 -9.30 14.62 10.00
N CYS A 40 -8.29 15.31 9.49
CA CYS A 40 -7.35 14.74 8.52
C CYS A 40 -6.56 13.58 9.14
N MET A 41 -6.10 13.71 10.38
CA MET A 41 -5.38 12.64 11.08
C MET A 41 -6.28 11.43 11.35
N VAL A 42 -7.50 11.65 11.83
CA VAL A 42 -8.49 10.56 12.03
C VAL A 42 -8.79 9.85 10.71
N ALA A 43 -8.98 10.59 9.61
CA ALA A 43 -9.20 9.98 8.30
C ALA A 43 -7.99 9.19 7.82
N LEU A 44 -6.78 9.69 8.03
CA LEU A 44 -5.53 9.01 7.69
C LEU A 44 -5.36 7.73 8.51
N LEU A 45 -5.53 7.80 9.83
CA LEU A 45 -5.49 6.64 10.73
C LEU A 45 -6.59 5.63 10.39
N THR A 46 -7.80 6.09 10.08
CA THR A 46 -8.89 5.19 9.67
C THR A 46 -8.52 4.43 8.39
N ASN A 47 -7.94 5.11 7.40
CA ASN A 47 -7.50 4.46 6.16
C ASN A 47 -6.30 3.50 6.39
N LEU A 48 -5.40 3.84 7.32
CA LEU A 48 -4.22 3.02 7.65
C LEU A 48 -4.51 1.87 8.63
N LEU A 49 -5.54 1.96 9.45
CA LEU A 49 -5.85 0.92 10.45
C LEU A 49 -6.98 0.01 9.99
N ASN A 50 -7.86 0.50 9.11
CA ASN A 50 -8.92 -0.34 8.55
C ASN A 50 -8.35 -1.28 7.48
N SER A 51 -8.20 -2.56 7.83
CA SER A 51 -7.71 -3.62 6.94
C SER A 51 -8.59 -3.87 5.70
N THR A 52 -9.79 -3.28 5.65
CA THR A 52 -10.71 -3.32 4.50
C THR A 52 -10.67 -2.06 3.64
N SER A 53 -9.86 -1.06 4.02
CA SER A 53 -9.71 0.17 3.26
C SER A 53 -9.12 -0.10 1.87
N ALA A 54 -9.38 0.81 0.92
CA ALA A 54 -8.81 0.73 -0.42
C ALA A 54 -7.28 0.63 -0.39
N PHE A 55 -6.61 1.35 0.52
CA PHE A 55 -5.16 1.28 0.70
C PHE A 55 -4.68 -0.15 1.03
N HIS A 56 -5.35 -0.85 1.93
CA HIS A 56 -4.97 -2.23 2.28
C HIS A 56 -5.22 -3.21 1.15
N LYS A 57 -6.28 -3.01 0.36
CA LYS A 57 -6.55 -3.82 -0.84
C LYS A 57 -5.42 -3.65 -1.86
N GLU A 58 -5.03 -2.41 -2.13
CA GLU A 58 -3.92 -2.07 -3.03
C GLU A 58 -2.59 -2.66 -2.55
N LEU A 59 -2.25 -2.47 -1.27
CA LEU A 59 -1.04 -3.02 -0.68
C LEU A 59 -1.01 -4.56 -0.75
N ARG A 60 -2.14 -5.21 -0.45
CA ARG A 60 -2.27 -6.66 -0.55
C ARG A 60 -2.07 -7.15 -1.98
N ARG A 61 -2.68 -6.46 -2.96
CA ARG A 61 -2.54 -6.76 -4.39
C ARG A 61 -1.08 -6.65 -4.82
N LEU A 62 -0.39 -5.58 -4.41
CA LEU A 62 1.03 -5.38 -4.68
C LEU A 62 1.90 -6.51 -4.09
N LEU A 63 1.68 -6.88 -2.83
CA LEU A 63 2.43 -7.95 -2.16
C LEU A 63 2.20 -9.31 -2.83
N ILE A 64 0.97 -9.61 -3.21
CA ILE A 64 0.62 -10.84 -3.94
C ILE A 64 1.29 -10.85 -5.32
N GLY A 65 1.23 -9.74 -6.06
CA GLY A 65 1.89 -9.56 -7.35
C GLY A 65 3.41 -9.77 -7.28
N SER A 66 4.06 -9.10 -6.34
CA SER A 66 5.51 -9.24 -6.09
C SER A 66 5.89 -10.70 -5.78
N LYS A 67 5.08 -11.39 -4.98
CA LYS A 67 5.28 -12.80 -4.67
C LYS A 67 5.13 -13.71 -5.90
N MET A 68 4.11 -13.47 -6.73
CA MET A 68 3.93 -14.22 -7.99
C MET A 68 5.09 -14.00 -8.95
N LYS A 69 5.53 -12.75 -9.12
CA LYS A 69 6.68 -12.40 -9.95
C LYS A 69 7.96 -13.09 -9.45
N SER A 70 8.23 -13.03 -8.15
CA SER A 70 9.37 -13.75 -7.54
C SER A 70 9.32 -15.27 -7.76
N MET A 71 8.13 -15.89 -7.70
CA MET A 71 7.97 -17.32 -8.00
C MET A 71 8.25 -17.64 -9.48
N PHE A 72 7.78 -16.78 -10.38
CA PHE A 72 7.98 -16.93 -11.82
C PHE A 72 9.46 -16.76 -12.19
N ASP A 73 10.07 -15.63 -11.80
CA ASP A 73 11.46 -15.28 -12.10
C ASP A 73 12.46 -16.25 -11.44
N GLY A 74 12.10 -16.85 -10.30
CA GLY A 74 12.90 -17.87 -9.60
C GLY A 74 12.73 -19.29 -10.13
N SER A 75 12.12 -19.49 -11.29
CA SER A 75 11.91 -20.80 -11.91
C SER A 75 12.95 -21.09 -12.99
N THR A 76 13.18 -22.38 -13.27
CA THR A 76 14.20 -22.81 -14.22
C THR A 76 13.79 -22.50 -15.67
N ASP A 77 12.50 -22.56 -15.94
CA ASP A 77 11.90 -22.22 -17.23
C ASP A 77 10.49 -21.62 -17.04
N GLU A 78 9.95 -21.04 -18.12
CA GLU A 78 8.63 -20.40 -18.10
C GLU A 78 7.50 -21.38 -17.74
N ARG A 79 7.59 -22.65 -18.15
CA ARG A 79 6.54 -23.64 -17.89
C ARG A 79 6.46 -23.96 -16.41
N GLU A 80 7.61 -24.14 -15.77
CA GLU A 80 7.73 -24.28 -14.32
C GLU A 80 7.20 -23.03 -13.60
N GLY A 81 7.58 -21.84 -14.05
CA GLY A 81 7.12 -20.57 -13.49
C GLY A 81 5.60 -20.44 -13.52
N ARG A 82 4.98 -20.69 -14.69
CA ARG A 82 3.52 -20.69 -14.85
C ARG A 82 2.86 -21.70 -13.91
N ASN A 83 3.42 -22.90 -13.79
CA ASN A 83 2.87 -23.93 -12.91
C ASN A 83 2.91 -23.53 -11.44
N ARG A 84 4.03 -22.95 -10.97
CA ARG A 84 4.18 -22.48 -9.58
C ARG A 84 3.21 -21.36 -9.24
N VAL A 85 3.07 -20.36 -10.12
CA VAL A 85 2.10 -19.26 -9.95
C VAL A 85 0.66 -19.80 -9.91
N ASN A 86 0.29 -20.67 -10.86
CA ASN A 86 -1.05 -21.29 -10.88
C ASN A 86 -1.33 -22.13 -9.63
N GLN A 87 -0.34 -22.87 -9.13
CA GLN A 87 -0.48 -23.64 -7.90
C GLN A 87 -0.68 -22.74 -6.68
N PHE A 88 0.05 -21.62 -6.61
CA PHE A 88 -0.13 -20.61 -5.57
C PHE A 88 -1.56 -20.02 -5.60
N LEU A 89 -2.04 -19.58 -6.76
CA LEU A 89 -3.39 -19.01 -6.93
C LEU A 89 -4.50 -19.98 -6.53
N ARG A 90 -4.35 -21.27 -6.86
CA ARG A 90 -5.38 -22.29 -6.59
C ARG A 90 -5.38 -22.78 -5.15
N ARG A 91 -4.19 -22.98 -4.55
CA ARG A 91 -4.07 -23.70 -3.28
C ARG A 91 -3.74 -22.82 -2.09
N ARG A 92 -3.01 -21.71 -2.30
CA ARG A 92 -2.42 -20.93 -1.19
C ARG A 92 -3.03 -19.55 -1.04
N LEU A 93 -3.49 -18.94 -2.13
CA LEU A 93 -3.98 -17.55 -2.12
C LEU A 93 -5.08 -17.32 -1.07
N ASN A 94 -6.16 -18.09 -1.10
CA ASN A 94 -7.28 -17.89 -0.16
C ASN A 94 -6.93 -18.26 1.29
N SER A 95 -5.99 -19.19 1.49
CA SER A 95 -5.51 -19.55 2.83
C SER A 95 -4.60 -18.47 3.42
N MET A 96 -3.77 -17.84 2.60
CA MET A 96 -2.87 -16.76 3.03
C MET A 96 -3.56 -15.41 3.17
N TYR A 97 -4.61 -15.18 2.38
CA TYR A 97 -5.36 -13.92 2.34
C TYR A 97 -6.86 -14.22 2.48
N PRO A 98 -7.30 -14.62 3.68
CA PRO A 98 -8.72 -14.82 3.95
C PRO A 98 -9.47 -13.49 3.78
N GLY A 99 -10.63 -13.53 3.13
CA GLY A 99 -11.45 -12.33 2.90
C GLY A 99 -11.12 -11.54 1.63
N LEU A 100 -10.41 -12.12 0.66
CA LEU A 100 -10.35 -11.57 -0.70
C LEU A 100 -11.76 -11.52 -1.30
N SER A 101 -12.16 -10.33 -1.74
CA SER A 101 -13.40 -10.17 -2.49
C SER A 101 -13.29 -10.81 -3.88
N HIS A 102 -14.44 -11.04 -4.52
CA HIS A 102 -14.48 -11.58 -5.89
C HIS A 102 -13.78 -10.66 -6.90
N GLU A 103 -13.92 -9.35 -6.71
CA GLU A 103 -13.27 -8.32 -7.53
C GLU A 103 -11.74 -8.36 -7.37
N GLU A 104 -11.24 -8.33 -6.13
CA GLU A 104 -9.79 -8.46 -5.87
C GLU A 104 -9.22 -9.75 -6.47
N ARG A 105 -9.98 -10.86 -6.40
CA ARG A 105 -9.56 -12.12 -6.99
C ARG A 105 -9.43 -12.02 -8.51
N ALA A 106 -10.41 -11.42 -9.18
CA ALA A 106 -10.36 -11.24 -10.63
C ALA A 106 -9.18 -10.35 -11.06
N GLU A 107 -8.87 -9.31 -10.28
CA GLU A 107 -7.70 -8.46 -10.54
C GLU A 107 -6.37 -9.20 -10.35
N ILE A 108 -6.25 -10.02 -9.30
CA ILE A 108 -5.07 -10.86 -9.05
C ILE A 108 -4.89 -11.87 -10.19
N ASP A 109 -5.97 -12.48 -10.67
CA ASP A 109 -5.92 -13.44 -11.77
C ASP A 109 -5.47 -12.73 -13.07
N LYS A 110 -5.97 -11.53 -13.38
CA LYS A 110 -5.48 -10.71 -14.51
C LYS A 110 -4.00 -10.36 -14.36
N MET A 111 -3.58 -9.91 -13.19
CA MET A 111 -2.18 -9.61 -12.90
C MET A 111 -1.27 -10.82 -13.11
N SER A 112 -1.72 -12.00 -12.71
CA SER A 112 -0.95 -13.24 -12.92
C SER A 112 -0.73 -13.55 -14.40
N GLN A 113 -1.71 -13.27 -15.26
CA GLN A 113 -1.57 -13.43 -16.71
C GLN A 113 -0.51 -12.48 -17.26
N VAL A 114 -0.52 -11.21 -16.85
CA VAL A 114 0.50 -10.23 -17.25
C VAL A 114 1.91 -10.68 -16.87
N ILE A 115 2.09 -11.18 -15.64
CA ILE A 115 3.38 -11.70 -15.15
C ILE A 115 3.82 -12.92 -15.99
N MET A 116 2.91 -13.88 -16.24
CA MET A 116 3.22 -15.13 -16.95
C MET A 116 3.40 -14.98 -18.46
N GLU A 117 2.87 -13.90 -19.05
CA GLU A 117 3.02 -13.53 -20.46
C GLU A 117 4.29 -12.72 -20.72
N GLY A 118 5.06 -12.35 -19.69
CA GLY A 118 6.26 -11.51 -19.84
C GLY A 118 5.95 -10.07 -20.26
N LYS A 119 4.67 -9.65 -20.25
CA LYS A 119 4.23 -8.28 -20.56
C LYS A 119 4.35 -7.33 -19.36
N GLY A 120 5.30 -7.61 -18.47
CA GLY A 120 5.68 -6.70 -17.39
C GLY A 120 6.90 -5.91 -17.84
N GLU A 121 6.67 -4.78 -18.52
CA GLU A 121 7.61 -3.66 -18.71
C GLU A 121 9.10 -4.08 -18.78
N GLU A 122 9.56 -4.38 -19.99
CA GLU A 122 10.98 -4.21 -20.29
C GLU A 122 11.34 -2.72 -20.27
N GLU A 123 12.39 -2.42 -19.51
CA GLU A 123 13.34 -1.32 -19.69
C GLU A 123 13.01 0.07 -19.11
N GLY A 124 13.37 0.25 -17.83
CA GLY A 124 13.72 1.56 -17.26
C GLY A 124 14.67 1.41 -16.08
N GLU A 125 15.92 1.88 -16.24
CA GLU A 125 16.90 2.09 -15.16
C GLU A 125 17.43 0.85 -14.40
N ASP A 126 18.35 0.06 -14.98
CA ASP A 126 19.45 -0.47 -14.13
C ASP A 126 20.72 -0.98 -14.88
N ARG A 127 20.87 -0.72 -16.18
CA ARG A 127 22.16 -0.95 -16.87
C ARG A 127 23.21 0.15 -16.63
N ALA A 128 22.89 1.21 -15.89
CA ALA A 128 23.78 2.35 -15.69
C ALA A 128 24.74 2.26 -14.48
N LYS A 129 24.63 1.24 -13.60
CA LYS A 129 25.45 1.17 -12.37
C LYS A 129 26.55 0.11 -12.36
N ARG A 130 26.80 -0.60 -13.48
CA ARG A 130 27.89 -1.59 -13.59
C ARG A 130 29.05 -1.13 -14.47
N VAL A 131 29.48 0.11 -14.38
CA VAL A 131 30.86 0.48 -14.77
C VAL A 131 31.31 1.64 -13.90
N TYR A 132 32.11 1.36 -12.87
CA TYR A 132 33.32 2.11 -12.51
C TYR A 132 34.00 1.33 -11.37
N ARG A 133 34.90 0.44 -11.76
CA ARG A 133 35.98 -0.01 -10.90
C ARG A 133 37.22 -0.21 -11.78
N VAL A 134 38.01 0.85 -11.89
CA VAL A 134 39.46 0.82 -12.09
C VAL A 134 40.02 1.95 -11.24
#